data_AF-A0A534P2Y9-F1
#
_entry.id   AF-A0A534P2Y9-F1
#
_cell.length_a   1.000
_cell.length_b   1.000
_cell.length_c   1.000
_cell.angle_alpha   90.00
_cell.angle_beta   90.00
_cell.angle_gamma   90.00
#
_symmetry.space_group_name_H-M   'P 1'
#
loop_
_entity.id
_entity.type
_entity.pdbx_description
1 polymer ?
#
loop_
_entity_poly.entity_id
_entity_poly.type
_entity_poly.pdbx_seq_one_letter_code
_entity_poly.pdbx_strand_id
1 'polypeptide(L)'
;MNEGQLSLLGSATVRDRVVVSDAFELLGTLPDESVDLVVTDPPYESLQLHRARGTTTRLTTNWFQTVPNARLPELFAAVHRVLRRDRHFYLFCDEATADVIKQQQGIGEERLPNGARRAKAGFVYWKEIVWAKTTLDGSKIRGGTGYHYRAASERILFFEKGKRALSDLGIPDVLLAPRSSVPGPAVKPNAVVRTLILQSTVPGELVVDPFAGTGVVGVEARAHERRFLLGDIDLAWLDPSLAGVAPPGVARTFRSEVDPSEPPDLEVLAEAPPEVRDAAEAAGWLDAGAPTPELHELLRIRPVEREAALRRSLRAPPSPEEPQLLQSWRAWALLGGRIS
;
A
#
# COMPACT_ATOMS: atom_id res chain seq x y z
N MET A 1 32.52 -0.73 20.07
CA MET A 1 31.21 -0.23 20.54
C MET A 1 31.36 1.26 20.71
N ASN A 2 30.69 2.05 19.87
CA ASN A 2 30.81 3.51 19.91
C ASN A 2 29.57 4.10 20.58
N GLU A 3 29.78 4.93 21.60
CA GLU A 3 28.77 5.52 22.49
C GLU A 3 27.79 6.50 21.79
N GLY A 4 27.82 6.60 20.45
CA GLY A 4 26.94 7.47 19.65
C GLY A 4 25.59 6.86 19.25
N GLN A 5 25.24 5.64 19.68
CA GLN A 5 23.99 4.97 19.29
C GLN A 5 22.93 4.85 20.40
N LEU A 6 23.18 5.35 21.61
CA LEU A 6 22.34 5.09 22.79
C LEU A 6 21.55 6.29 23.35
N SER A 7 21.37 7.39 22.61
CA SER A 7 20.67 8.59 23.12
C SER A 7 19.47 9.09 22.29
N LEU A 8 18.62 8.20 21.77
CA LEU A 8 17.45 8.58 20.95
C LEU A 8 16.07 8.32 21.58
N LEU A 9 16.00 8.05 22.89
CA LEU A 9 14.75 7.77 23.59
C LEU A 9 14.46 8.74 24.74
N GLY A 10 14.79 10.02 24.54
CA GLY A 10 14.29 11.11 25.38
C GLY A 10 13.04 11.74 24.75
N SER A 11 11.85 11.44 25.28
CA SER A 11 10.59 12.24 25.18
C SER A 11 10.12 12.72 23.78
N ALA A 12 10.67 12.25 22.66
CA ALA A 12 10.26 12.66 21.33
C ALA A 12 9.25 11.67 20.74
N THR A 13 8.03 12.16 20.49
CA THR A 13 7.05 11.52 19.62
C THR A 13 7.73 10.97 18.36
N VAL A 14 7.57 9.66 18.08
CA VAL A 14 7.97 9.07 16.79
C VAL A 14 7.34 9.93 15.69
N ARG A 15 8.17 10.70 14.98
CA ARG A 15 7.81 11.40 13.75
C ARG A 15 7.72 10.39 12.62
N ASP A 16 6.92 10.69 11.59
CA ASP A 16 6.84 9.90 10.36
C ASP A 16 8.24 9.48 9.90
N ARG A 17 8.44 8.18 9.72
CA ARG A 17 9.75 7.64 9.35
C ARG A 17 9.62 6.39 8.49
N VAL A 18 10.53 6.30 7.51
CA VAL A 18 10.81 5.07 6.77
C VAL A 18 12.24 4.64 7.08
N VAL A 19 12.45 3.35 7.28
CA VAL A 19 13.77 2.77 7.55
C VAL A 19 14.04 1.57 6.64
N VAL A 20 15.30 1.38 6.28
CA VAL A 20 15.76 0.11 5.71
C VAL A 20 16.05 -0.83 6.88
N SER A 21 15.28 -1.90 7.02
CA SER A 21 15.41 -2.83 8.14
C SER A 21 14.75 -4.16 7.82
N ASP A 22 15.29 -5.25 8.37
CA ASP A 22 14.52 -6.48 8.53
C ASP A 22 13.32 -6.22 9.46
N ALA A 23 12.20 -6.87 9.17
CA ALA A 23 10.94 -6.70 9.89
C ALA A 23 11.06 -7.06 11.38
N PHE A 24 11.77 -8.14 11.71
CA PHE A 24 11.92 -8.62 13.09
C PHE A 24 12.87 -7.73 13.86
N GLU A 25 13.94 -7.25 13.22
CA GLU A 25 14.84 -6.24 13.79
C GLU A 25 14.08 -4.94 14.09
N LEU A 26 13.31 -4.42 13.12
CA LEU A 26 12.52 -3.20 13.32
C LEU A 26 11.56 -3.34 14.50
N LEU A 27 10.77 -4.41 14.52
CA LEU A 27 9.86 -4.68 15.63
C LEU A 27 10.62 -4.83 16.95
N GLY A 28 11.79 -5.46 16.95
CA GLY A 28 12.68 -5.60 18.10
C GLY A 28 13.15 -4.27 18.69
N THR A 29 13.32 -3.23 17.87
CA THR A 29 13.70 -1.88 18.35
C THR A 29 12.56 -1.13 19.03
N LEU A 30 11.30 -1.52 18.78
CA LEU A 30 10.14 -0.82 19.33
C LEU A 30 9.90 -1.22 20.79
N PRO A 31 9.62 -0.24 21.68
CA PRO A 31 9.20 -0.54 23.05
C PRO A 31 7.90 -1.34 23.08
N ASP A 32 7.71 -2.06 24.18
CA ASP A 32 6.43 -2.71 24.48
C ASP A 32 5.31 -1.66 24.51
N GLU A 33 4.14 -2.04 23.99
CA GLU A 33 2.93 -1.21 24.04
C GLU A 33 3.15 0.25 23.53
N SER A 34 3.87 0.38 22.42
CA SER A 34 4.20 1.67 21.79
C SER A 34 3.44 1.96 20.48
N VAL A 35 2.79 0.94 19.90
CA VAL A 35 2.14 1.00 18.59
C VAL A 35 0.61 0.96 18.73
N ASP A 36 -0.10 1.75 17.91
CA ASP A 36 -1.57 1.81 17.92
C ASP A 36 -2.20 0.92 16.84
N LEU A 37 -1.51 0.68 15.72
CA LEU A 37 -2.01 -0.20 14.67
C LEU A 37 -0.85 -0.85 13.93
N VAL A 38 -0.99 -2.14 13.63
CA VAL A 38 -0.14 -2.81 12.64
C VAL A 38 -1.02 -3.20 11.44
N VAL A 39 -0.64 -2.76 10.25
CA VAL A 39 -1.20 -3.21 8.96
C VAL A 39 -0.03 -3.66 8.12
N THR A 40 0.00 -4.91 7.69
CA THR A 40 1.18 -5.43 7.00
C THR A 40 0.88 -6.60 6.06
N ASP A 41 1.81 -6.87 5.14
CA ASP A 41 1.74 -7.92 4.11
C ASP A 41 3.11 -8.62 3.97
N PRO A 42 3.45 -9.60 4.82
CA PRO A 42 4.74 -10.27 4.72
C PRO A 42 4.89 -11.05 3.40
N PRO A 43 6.10 -11.14 2.82
CA PRO A 43 6.33 -11.98 1.67
C PRO A 43 6.27 -13.46 2.05
N TYR A 44 5.21 -14.17 1.66
CA TYR A 44 4.95 -15.55 2.10
C TYR A 44 5.78 -16.63 1.39
N GLU A 45 6.07 -17.72 2.11
CA GLU A 45 6.70 -18.92 1.55
C GLU A 45 5.88 -19.57 0.41
N SER A 46 4.54 -19.47 0.47
CA SER A 46 3.63 -19.97 -0.58
C SER A 46 3.92 -19.35 -1.96
N LEU A 47 4.47 -18.13 -2.00
CA LEU A 47 4.89 -17.48 -3.25
C LEU A 47 5.99 -18.27 -3.97
N GLN A 48 6.81 -19.05 -3.25
CA GLN A 48 7.82 -19.92 -3.83
C GLN A 48 7.21 -21.18 -4.48
N LEU A 49 6.09 -21.70 -3.95
CA LEU A 49 5.38 -22.86 -4.51
C LEU A 49 4.76 -22.52 -5.89
N HIS A 50 4.26 -21.29 -6.05
CA HIS A 50 3.78 -20.80 -7.35
C HIS A 50 4.91 -20.63 -8.38
N ARG A 51 6.16 -20.44 -7.94
CA ARG A 51 7.35 -20.41 -8.82
C ARG A 51 7.70 -21.81 -9.34
N ALA A 52 7.75 -22.80 -8.44
CA ALA A 52 8.14 -24.17 -8.79
C ALA A 52 7.22 -24.84 -9.83
N ARG A 53 5.95 -24.42 -9.91
CA ARG A 53 4.95 -24.97 -10.83
C ARG A 53 4.82 -24.23 -12.17
N GLY A 54 5.59 -23.16 -12.41
CA GLY A 54 5.64 -22.46 -13.69
C GLY A 54 4.38 -21.68 -14.11
N THR A 55 3.38 -21.55 -13.23
CA THR A 55 2.09 -20.88 -13.54
C THR A 55 2.13 -19.36 -13.40
N THR A 56 3.24 -18.80 -12.88
CA THR A 56 3.45 -17.36 -12.77
C THR A 56 4.73 -16.97 -13.52
N THR A 57 4.61 -16.72 -14.82
CA THR A 57 5.72 -16.32 -15.72
C THR A 57 6.38 -14.97 -15.35
N ARG A 58 5.90 -14.27 -14.32
CA ARG A 58 6.46 -13.00 -13.82
C ARG A 58 7.39 -13.13 -12.60
N LEU A 59 7.61 -14.33 -12.07
CA LEU A 59 8.42 -14.56 -10.86
C LEU A 59 9.74 -15.31 -11.15
N THR A 60 10.33 -15.11 -12.33
CA THR A 60 11.55 -15.80 -12.80
C THR A 60 12.86 -15.34 -12.14
N THR A 61 12.80 -14.35 -11.25
CA THR A 61 13.97 -13.79 -10.56
C THR A 61 13.75 -13.92 -9.05
N ASN A 62 14.80 -14.17 -8.28
CA ASN A 62 14.76 -14.20 -6.81
C ASN A 62 14.58 -12.77 -6.28
N TRP A 63 13.39 -12.20 -6.45
CA TRP A 63 13.13 -10.76 -6.25
C TRP A 63 13.12 -10.31 -4.79
N PHE A 64 12.94 -11.21 -3.81
CA PHE A 64 12.97 -10.91 -2.37
C PHE A 64 12.99 -12.19 -1.53
N GLN A 65 13.56 -12.11 -0.32
CA GLN A 65 13.55 -13.19 0.68
C GLN A 65 12.16 -13.28 1.33
N THR A 66 11.55 -14.46 1.31
CA THR A 66 10.25 -14.68 1.96
C THR A 66 10.43 -14.94 3.45
N VAL A 67 9.40 -14.60 4.24
CA VAL A 67 9.29 -15.03 5.64
C VAL A 67 8.96 -16.53 5.65
N PRO A 68 9.83 -17.38 6.21
CA PRO A 68 9.52 -18.80 6.36
C PRO A 68 8.31 -19.01 7.25
N ASN A 69 7.47 -19.99 6.96
CA ASN A 69 6.28 -20.28 7.75
C ASN A 69 6.61 -20.52 9.23
N ALA A 70 7.78 -21.09 9.53
CA ALA A 70 8.25 -21.33 10.90
C ALA A 70 8.49 -20.05 11.73
N ARG A 71 8.65 -18.88 11.09
CA ARG A 71 8.86 -17.58 11.74
C ARG A 71 7.58 -16.76 11.90
N LEU A 72 6.45 -17.20 11.34
CA LEU A 72 5.17 -16.50 11.53
C LEU A 72 4.77 -16.40 13.02
N PRO A 73 4.98 -17.41 13.89
CA PRO A 73 4.71 -17.26 15.32
C PRO A 73 5.56 -16.17 16.00
N GLU A 74 6.82 -16.01 15.57
CA GLU A 74 7.73 -14.96 16.04
C GLU A 74 7.21 -13.57 15.66
N LEU A 75 6.73 -13.42 14.41
CA LEU A 75 6.12 -12.16 13.94
C LEU A 75 4.92 -11.78 14.79
N PHE A 76 4.03 -12.74 15.06
CA PHE A 76 2.85 -12.52 15.89
C PHE A 76 3.23 -12.13 17.33
N ALA A 77 4.23 -12.79 17.93
CA ALA A 77 4.70 -12.45 19.26
C ALA A 77 5.29 -11.03 19.31
N ALA A 78 6.10 -10.65 18.31
CA ALA A 78 6.68 -9.33 18.20
C ALA A 78 5.60 -8.24 18.02
N VAL A 79 4.62 -8.46 17.14
CA VAL A 79 3.49 -7.53 16.93
C VAL A 79 2.63 -7.41 18.19
N HIS A 80 2.34 -8.51 18.89
CA HIS A 80 1.59 -8.48 20.14
C HIS A 80 2.30 -7.68 21.23
N ARG A 81 3.63 -7.81 21.32
CA ARG A 81 4.46 -7.08 22.28
C ARG A 81 4.41 -5.57 22.05
N VAL A 82 4.62 -5.12 20.80
CA VAL A 82 4.72 -3.69 20.49
C VAL A 82 3.35 -2.99 20.46
N LEU A 83 2.26 -3.71 20.17
CA LEU A 83 0.92 -3.12 20.18
C LEU A 83 0.50 -2.73 21.59
N ARG A 84 -0.09 -1.55 21.75
CA ARG A 84 -0.80 -1.16 22.98
C ARG A 84 -1.99 -2.07 23.24
N ARG A 85 -2.46 -2.07 24.48
CA ARG A 85 -3.76 -2.66 24.80
C ARG A 85 -4.88 -1.98 24.04
N ASP A 86 -5.93 -2.73 23.77
CA ASP A 86 -7.12 -2.32 23.04
C ASP A 86 -6.75 -1.77 21.66
N ARG A 87 -5.98 -2.54 20.88
CA ARG A 87 -5.54 -2.21 19.51
C ARG A 87 -5.73 -3.36 18.54
N HIS A 88 -5.68 -3.02 17.26
CA HIS A 88 -5.93 -3.95 16.17
C HIS A 88 -4.66 -4.30 15.40
N PHE A 89 -4.69 -5.48 14.78
CA PHE A 89 -3.67 -5.97 13.88
C PHE A 89 -4.35 -6.55 12.63
N TYR A 90 -3.92 -6.05 11.46
CA TYR A 90 -4.33 -6.56 10.16
C TYR A 90 -3.13 -7.16 9.43
N LEU A 91 -3.30 -8.39 8.96
CA LEU A 91 -2.30 -9.09 8.17
C LEU A 91 -2.95 -9.53 6.87
N PHE A 92 -2.53 -8.93 5.75
CA PHE A 92 -2.85 -9.47 4.43
C PHE A 92 -2.27 -10.88 4.31
N CYS A 93 -2.83 -11.72 3.45
CA CYS A 93 -2.25 -13.01 3.06
C CYS A 93 -3.01 -13.65 1.89
N ASP A 94 -2.39 -14.64 1.28
CA ASP A 94 -3.10 -15.59 0.42
C ASP A 94 -3.84 -16.66 1.25
N GLU A 95 -4.59 -17.50 0.56
CA GLU A 95 -5.36 -18.59 1.17
C GLU A 95 -4.46 -19.59 1.92
N ALA A 96 -3.37 -20.03 1.29
CA ALA A 96 -2.48 -21.04 1.88
C ALA A 96 -1.83 -20.53 3.18
N THR A 97 -1.35 -19.28 3.17
CA THR A 97 -0.74 -18.68 4.35
C THR A 97 -1.77 -18.40 5.43
N ALA A 98 -2.98 -17.99 5.07
CA ALA A 98 -4.06 -17.83 6.05
C ALA A 98 -4.33 -19.13 6.82
N ASP A 99 -4.30 -20.27 6.14
CA ASP A 99 -4.52 -21.58 6.77
C ASP A 99 -3.34 -21.97 7.67
N VAL A 100 -2.10 -21.75 7.23
CA VAL A 100 -0.89 -21.95 8.06
C VAL A 100 -0.96 -21.10 9.33
N ILE A 101 -1.30 -19.82 9.21
CA ILE A 101 -1.40 -18.91 10.36
C ILE A 101 -2.49 -19.38 11.31
N LYS A 102 -3.67 -19.74 10.80
CA LYS A 102 -4.78 -20.25 11.63
C LYS A 102 -4.36 -21.49 12.40
N GLN A 103 -3.68 -22.44 11.76
CA GLN A 103 -3.18 -23.65 12.40
C GLN A 103 -2.13 -23.33 13.48
N GLN A 104 -1.11 -22.55 13.13
CA GLN A 104 -0.01 -22.22 14.03
C GLN A 104 -0.46 -21.40 15.24
N GLN A 105 -1.45 -20.51 15.06
CA GLN A 105 -2.03 -19.72 16.14
C GLN A 105 -3.15 -20.45 16.90
N GLY A 106 -3.50 -21.69 16.53
CA GLY A 106 -4.57 -22.45 17.19
C GLY A 106 -5.97 -21.86 17.00
N ILE A 107 -6.19 -21.13 15.90
CA ILE A 107 -7.47 -20.49 15.63
C ILE A 107 -8.54 -21.54 15.40
N GLY A 108 -9.48 -21.63 16.34
CA GLY A 108 -10.56 -22.62 16.32
C GLY A 108 -10.44 -23.71 17.38
N GLU A 109 -9.29 -23.84 18.04
CA GLU A 109 -9.11 -24.76 19.17
C GLU A 109 -9.96 -24.33 20.39
N GLU A 110 -10.00 -23.02 20.68
CA GLU A 110 -10.84 -22.42 21.73
C GLU A 110 -11.75 -21.34 21.15
N ARG A 111 -13.05 -21.46 21.39
CA ARG A 111 -14.05 -20.46 21.03
C ARG A 111 -14.56 -19.75 22.27
N LEU A 112 -14.46 -18.43 22.28
CA LEU A 112 -15.00 -17.58 23.32
C LEU A 112 -16.53 -17.54 23.27
N PRO A 113 -17.23 -17.19 24.37
CA PRO A 113 -18.70 -17.13 24.39
C PRO A 113 -19.32 -16.22 23.32
N ASN A 114 -18.60 -15.18 22.91
CA ASN A 114 -19.00 -14.25 21.84
C ASN A 114 -18.66 -14.74 20.41
N GLY A 115 -18.15 -15.97 20.28
CA GLY A 115 -17.80 -16.58 19.00
C GLY A 115 -16.42 -16.22 18.45
N ALA A 116 -15.68 -15.32 19.09
CA ALA A 116 -14.28 -15.05 18.75
C ALA A 116 -13.37 -16.23 19.13
N ARG A 117 -12.15 -16.31 18.58
CA ARG A 117 -11.20 -17.40 18.87
C ARG A 117 -9.92 -16.83 19.46
N ARG A 118 -9.32 -17.54 20.43
CA ARG A 118 -8.01 -17.15 20.94
C ARG A 118 -6.91 -17.54 19.96
N ALA A 119 -5.92 -16.66 19.82
CA ALA A 119 -4.66 -16.94 19.16
C ALA A 119 -3.60 -17.22 20.23
N LYS A 120 -2.70 -18.19 19.97
CA LYS A 120 -1.60 -18.54 20.88
C LYS A 120 -0.71 -17.35 21.23
N ALA A 121 -0.53 -16.39 20.32
CA ALA A 121 0.24 -15.17 20.57
C ALA A 121 -0.45 -14.13 21.50
N GLY A 122 -1.64 -14.43 22.03
CA GLY A 122 -2.37 -13.56 22.96
C GLY A 122 -3.47 -12.69 22.32
N PHE A 123 -3.59 -12.71 21.00
CA PHE A 123 -4.67 -12.02 20.29
C PHE A 123 -6.01 -12.73 20.40
N VAL A 124 -7.07 -11.99 20.10
CA VAL A 124 -8.40 -12.52 19.74
C VAL A 124 -8.60 -12.38 18.24
N TYR A 125 -9.00 -13.45 17.59
CA TYR A 125 -9.31 -13.51 16.15
C TYR A 125 -10.83 -13.57 15.92
N TRP A 126 -11.34 -12.66 15.08
CA TRP A 126 -12.79 -12.53 14.80
C TRP A 126 -13.25 -13.08 13.47
N LYS A 127 -12.53 -12.78 12.40
CA LYS A 127 -12.86 -13.21 11.04
C LYS A 127 -11.73 -12.78 10.11
N GLU A 128 -11.80 -13.29 8.90
CA GLU A 128 -11.07 -12.74 7.78
C GLU A 128 -11.92 -11.68 7.10
N ILE A 129 -11.27 -10.60 6.67
CA ILE A 129 -11.82 -9.63 5.74
C ILE A 129 -11.37 -10.04 4.34
N VAL A 130 -12.26 -9.95 3.37
CA VAL A 130 -12.00 -10.28 1.98
C VAL A 130 -11.81 -9.00 1.19
N TRP A 131 -10.61 -8.78 0.65
CA TRP A 131 -10.46 -7.80 -0.42
C TRP A 131 -10.92 -8.44 -1.73
N ALA A 132 -12.09 -8.05 -2.23
CA ALA A 132 -12.56 -8.44 -3.56
C ALA A 132 -12.08 -7.43 -4.61
N LYS A 133 -11.36 -7.94 -5.60
CA LYS A 133 -10.67 -7.16 -6.62
C LYS A 133 -11.69 -6.72 -7.66
N THR A 134 -11.88 -5.42 -7.83
CA THR A 134 -12.88 -4.90 -8.76
C THR A 134 -12.28 -4.29 -10.02
N THR A 135 -13.15 -3.94 -10.96
CA THR A 135 -12.90 -2.89 -11.96
C THR A 135 -12.67 -1.55 -11.28
N LEU A 136 -12.11 -0.61 -12.04
CA LEU A 136 -11.66 0.68 -11.51
C LEU A 136 -12.82 1.55 -11.01
N ASP A 137 -13.97 1.44 -11.66
CA ASP A 137 -15.26 2.04 -11.28
C ASP A 137 -15.98 1.26 -10.15
N GLY A 138 -15.40 0.17 -9.65
CA GLY A 138 -15.98 -0.67 -8.59
C GLY A 138 -17.18 -1.52 -9.03
N SER A 139 -17.63 -1.42 -10.30
CA SER A 139 -18.91 -1.99 -10.73
C SER A 139 -18.92 -3.51 -10.85
N LYS A 140 -17.75 -4.15 -11.05
CA LYS A 140 -17.64 -5.59 -11.27
C LYS A 140 -16.43 -6.16 -10.54
N ILE A 141 -16.56 -7.40 -10.06
CA ILE A 141 -15.42 -8.19 -9.57
C ILE A 141 -14.58 -8.64 -10.77
N ARG A 142 -13.27 -8.41 -10.71
CA ARG A 142 -12.28 -8.72 -11.75
C ARG A 142 -11.32 -9.82 -11.30
N GLY A 143 -11.62 -11.04 -11.72
CA GLY A 143 -10.76 -12.21 -11.52
C GLY A 143 -9.45 -12.15 -12.32
N GLY A 144 -8.41 -12.81 -11.80
CA GLY A 144 -7.16 -13.09 -12.52
C GLY A 144 -7.31 -14.21 -13.55
N THR A 145 -6.19 -14.75 -14.03
CA THR A 145 -6.15 -15.92 -14.92
C THR A 145 -6.29 -17.23 -14.12
N GLY A 146 -6.76 -18.31 -14.76
CA GLY A 146 -6.83 -19.63 -14.13
C GLY A 146 -7.74 -20.62 -14.86
N TYR A 147 -7.49 -21.92 -14.67
CA TYR A 147 -8.29 -23.03 -15.22
C TYR A 147 -9.46 -23.46 -14.31
N HIS A 148 -9.53 -22.90 -13.09
CA HIS A 148 -10.64 -23.05 -12.14
C HIS A 148 -11.35 -21.70 -11.91
N TYR A 149 -12.13 -21.55 -10.83
CA TYR A 149 -12.65 -20.25 -10.41
C TYR A 149 -11.53 -19.22 -10.33
N ARG A 150 -11.79 -18.03 -10.88
CA ARG A 150 -10.76 -17.02 -11.13
C ARG A 150 -10.36 -16.37 -9.80
N ALA A 151 -9.05 -16.24 -9.56
CA ALA A 151 -8.53 -15.58 -8.37
C ALA A 151 -8.95 -14.10 -8.34
N ALA A 152 -9.97 -13.79 -7.56
CA ALA A 152 -10.63 -12.48 -7.54
C ALA A 152 -10.57 -11.79 -6.18
N SER A 153 -9.90 -12.39 -5.20
CA SER A 153 -9.78 -11.84 -3.87
C SER A 153 -8.42 -12.10 -3.23
N GLU A 154 -8.17 -11.41 -2.12
CA GLU A 154 -7.11 -11.67 -1.14
C GLU A 154 -7.71 -11.65 0.27
N ARG A 155 -7.06 -12.34 1.21
CA ARG A 155 -7.51 -12.43 2.61
C ARG A 155 -6.77 -11.40 3.46
N ILE A 156 -7.46 -10.88 4.46
CA ILE A 156 -6.89 -10.00 5.49
C ILE A 156 -7.35 -10.56 6.84
N LEU A 157 -6.43 -11.09 7.62
CA LEU A 157 -6.73 -11.60 8.96
C LEU A 157 -6.83 -10.43 9.94
N PHE A 158 -7.92 -10.41 10.71
CA PHE A 158 -8.18 -9.36 11.70
C PHE A 158 -8.04 -9.91 13.13
N PHE A 159 -7.14 -9.28 13.88
CA PHE A 159 -6.82 -9.62 15.27
C PHE A 159 -6.98 -8.40 16.19
N GLU A 160 -7.36 -8.66 17.43
CA GLU A 160 -7.47 -7.68 18.50
C GLU A 160 -6.57 -8.05 19.67
N LYS A 161 -5.82 -7.08 20.20
CA LYS A 161 -5.18 -7.15 21.52
C LYS A 161 -6.05 -6.36 22.49
N GLY A 162 -6.88 -7.03 23.28
CA GLY A 162 -7.89 -6.36 24.11
C GLY A 162 -9.15 -6.04 23.31
N LYS A 163 -9.89 -4.99 23.68
CA LYS A 163 -11.16 -4.61 23.05
C LYS A 163 -11.15 -3.14 22.65
N ARG A 164 -11.18 -2.87 21.35
CA ARG A 164 -11.40 -1.54 20.78
C ARG A 164 -12.60 -1.58 19.84
N ALA A 165 -13.43 -0.55 19.90
CA ALA A 165 -14.53 -0.42 18.95
C ALA A 165 -13.98 -0.02 17.58
N LEU A 166 -14.54 -0.61 16.52
CA LEU A 166 -14.34 -0.10 15.17
C LEU A 166 -15.07 1.24 15.01
N SER A 167 -14.50 2.14 14.20
CA SER A 167 -15.04 3.49 14.01
C SER A 167 -16.38 3.54 13.27
N ASP A 168 -16.60 2.63 12.32
CA ASP A 168 -17.84 2.50 11.56
C ASP A 168 -18.29 1.03 11.50
N LEU A 169 -19.43 0.72 12.12
CA LEU A 169 -20.00 -0.63 12.16
C LEU A 169 -20.78 -1.00 10.88
N GLY A 170 -20.98 -0.05 9.97
CA GLY A 170 -21.60 -0.26 8.66
C GLY A 170 -20.63 -0.84 7.61
N ILE A 171 -19.32 -0.83 7.87
CA ILE A 171 -18.32 -1.38 6.96
C ILE A 171 -18.38 -2.91 6.95
N PRO A 172 -18.66 -3.55 5.80
CA PRO A 172 -18.71 -5.00 5.70
C PRO A 172 -17.31 -5.62 5.75
N ASP A 173 -17.25 -6.93 6.00
CA ASP A 173 -16.03 -7.74 5.94
C ASP A 173 -15.62 -8.11 4.50
N VAL A 174 -16.30 -7.56 3.49
CA VAL A 174 -15.90 -7.64 2.08
C VAL A 174 -15.61 -6.24 1.57
N LEU A 175 -14.33 -5.95 1.32
CA LEU A 175 -13.87 -4.66 0.83
C LEU A 175 -13.68 -4.71 -0.69
N LEU A 176 -14.43 -3.87 -1.40
CA LEU A 176 -14.35 -3.75 -2.85
C LEU A 176 -13.30 -2.70 -3.22
N ALA A 177 -12.27 -3.11 -3.96
CA ALA A 177 -11.31 -2.15 -4.51
C ALA A 177 -10.61 -2.72 -5.75
N PRO A 178 -10.29 -1.86 -6.75
CA PRO A 178 -9.43 -2.27 -7.85
C PRO A 178 -8.01 -2.53 -7.34
N ARG A 179 -7.22 -3.28 -8.11
CA ARG A 179 -5.77 -3.39 -7.87
C ARG A 179 -5.12 -2.01 -7.98
N SER A 180 -4.06 -1.79 -7.22
CA SER A 180 -3.25 -0.59 -7.39
C SER A 180 -2.68 -0.54 -8.81
N SER A 181 -2.64 0.68 -9.37
CA SER A 181 -1.96 0.96 -10.64
C SER A 181 -0.51 1.40 -10.44
N VAL A 182 -0.08 1.57 -9.17
CA VAL A 182 1.30 1.90 -8.82
C VAL A 182 2.20 0.72 -9.22
N PRO A 183 3.29 0.98 -9.98
CA PRO A 183 4.27 -0.05 -10.28
C PRO A 183 4.92 -0.58 -9.01
N GLY A 184 4.98 -1.90 -8.88
CA GLY A 184 5.64 -2.57 -7.76
C GLY A 184 5.13 -3.99 -7.57
N PRO A 185 5.88 -4.83 -6.84
CA PRO A 185 5.42 -6.16 -6.47
C PRO A 185 4.27 -6.05 -5.46
N ALA A 186 3.22 -6.85 -5.66
CA ALA A 186 2.15 -7.10 -4.68
C ALA A 186 1.48 -5.86 -4.04
N VAL A 187 1.49 -4.69 -4.71
CA VAL A 187 1.00 -3.43 -4.16
C VAL A 187 -0.47 -3.51 -3.72
N LYS A 188 -0.72 -3.26 -2.44
CA LYS A 188 -2.09 -3.20 -1.88
C LYS A 188 -2.81 -1.91 -2.29
N PRO A 189 -4.13 -1.95 -2.49
CA PRO A 189 -4.86 -0.77 -2.91
C PRO A 189 -5.06 0.19 -1.73
N ASN A 190 -4.78 1.47 -1.97
CA ASN A 190 -4.99 2.58 -1.06
C ASN A 190 -6.37 2.54 -0.39
N ALA A 191 -7.44 2.25 -1.15
CA ALA A 191 -8.80 2.23 -0.61
C ALA A 191 -9.00 1.18 0.50
N VAL A 192 -8.40 -0.01 0.38
CA VAL A 192 -8.50 -1.05 1.42
C VAL A 192 -7.70 -0.63 2.63
N VAL A 193 -6.43 -0.25 2.43
CA VAL A 193 -5.52 0.15 3.51
C VAL A 193 -6.08 1.34 4.30
N ARG A 194 -6.63 2.34 3.61
CA ARG A 194 -7.35 3.47 4.22
C ARG A 194 -8.48 2.99 5.13
N THR A 195 -9.35 2.11 4.63
CA THR A 195 -10.46 1.58 5.45
C THR A 195 -9.95 0.90 6.71
N LEU A 196 -8.89 0.09 6.63
CA LEU A 196 -8.32 -0.58 7.81
C LEU A 196 -7.76 0.43 8.84
N ILE A 197 -7.05 1.46 8.36
CA ILE A 197 -6.51 2.53 9.22
C ILE A 197 -7.65 3.30 9.88
N LEU A 198 -8.63 3.76 9.11
CA LEU A 198 -9.74 4.58 9.62
C LEU A 198 -10.65 3.81 10.57
N GLN A 199 -10.83 2.51 10.38
CA GLN A 199 -11.60 1.66 11.30
C GLN A 199 -10.95 1.50 12.67
N SER A 200 -9.63 1.68 12.77
CA SER A 200 -8.83 1.19 13.91
C SER A 200 -7.94 2.23 14.56
N THR A 201 -7.94 3.46 14.06
CA THR A 201 -7.13 4.56 14.59
C THR A 201 -7.87 5.87 14.59
N VAL A 202 -7.40 6.82 15.41
CA VAL A 202 -7.75 8.24 15.36
C VAL A 202 -6.52 9.08 14.94
N PRO A 203 -6.67 10.35 14.53
CA PRO A 203 -5.54 11.23 14.26
C PRO A 203 -4.50 11.23 15.39
N GLY A 204 -3.22 11.25 15.02
CA GLY A 204 -2.07 11.22 15.93
C GLY A 204 -1.61 9.84 16.40
N GLU A 205 -2.40 8.78 16.18
CA GLU A 205 -1.99 7.40 16.51
C GLU A 205 -0.93 6.86 15.55
N LEU A 206 -0.09 5.94 16.05
CA LEU A 206 1.04 5.37 15.32
C LEU A 206 0.66 4.08 14.59
N VAL A 207 0.82 4.09 13.26
CA VAL A 207 0.66 2.92 12.38
C VAL A 207 2.03 2.37 11.99
N VAL A 208 2.23 1.06 12.16
CA VAL A 208 3.47 0.38 11.79
C VAL A 208 3.24 -0.64 10.69
N ASP A 209 4.12 -0.64 9.70
CA ASP A 209 4.22 -1.70 8.69
C ASP A 209 5.69 -2.11 8.53
N PRO A 210 6.07 -3.31 9.01
CA PRO A 210 7.45 -3.80 8.90
C PRO A 210 7.76 -4.47 7.55
N PHE A 211 6.82 -4.51 6.61
CA PHE A 211 6.97 -5.03 5.24
C PHE A 211 6.42 -4.02 4.22
N ALA A 212 6.94 -2.81 4.25
CA ALA A 212 6.29 -1.63 3.69
C ALA A 212 6.11 -1.65 2.17
N GLY A 213 7.00 -2.30 1.41
CA GLY A 213 7.00 -2.32 -0.05
C GLY A 213 6.92 -0.91 -0.64
N THR A 214 5.80 -0.56 -1.27
CA THR A 214 5.57 0.79 -1.81
C THR A 214 5.28 1.84 -0.74
N GLY A 215 5.09 1.45 0.52
CA GLY A 215 4.77 2.35 1.62
C GLY A 215 3.32 2.82 1.67
N VAL A 216 2.38 2.08 1.06
CA VAL A 216 0.95 2.46 0.98
C VAL A 216 0.34 2.75 2.37
N VAL A 217 0.78 2.01 3.41
CA VAL A 217 0.36 2.25 4.80
C VAL A 217 0.76 3.64 5.27
N GLY A 218 1.99 4.09 4.99
CA GLY A 218 2.44 5.42 5.37
C GLY A 218 1.77 6.53 4.56
N VAL A 219 1.52 6.30 3.27
CA VAL A 219 0.78 7.25 2.40
C VAL A 219 -0.62 7.51 2.97
N GLU A 220 -1.37 6.44 3.26
CA GLU A 220 -2.72 6.59 3.81
C GLU A 220 -2.71 7.07 5.27
N ALA A 221 -1.76 6.64 6.10
CA ALA A 221 -1.61 7.13 7.46
C ALA A 221 -1.41 8.65 7.47
N ARG A 222 -0.45 9.17 6.70
CA ARG A 222 -0.19 10.61 6.60
C ARG A 222 -1.37 11.38 6.05
N ALA A 223 -2.01 10.87 4.99
CA ALA A 223 -3.16 11.53 4.37
C ALA A 223 -4.35 11.69 5.34
N HIS A 224 -4.39 10.89 6.41
CA HIS A 224 -5.43 10.94 7.44
C HIS A 224 -4.85 11.32 8.81
N GLU A 225 -3.75 12.07 8.86
CA GLU A 225 -3.20 12.63 10.09
C GLU A 225 -2.79 11.58 11.15
N ARG A 226 -2.44 10.35 10.73
CA ARG A 226 -1.78 9.35 11.58
C ARG A 226 -0.28 9.47 11.41
N ARG A 227 0.44 9.12 12.48
CA ARG A 227 1.89 8.96 12.43
C ARG A 227 2.19 7.57 11.91
N PHE A 228 3.35 7.40 11.29
CA PHE A 228 3.76 6.07 10.84
C PHE A 228 5.23 5.76 11.05
N LEU A 229 5.51 4.46 11.13
CA LEU A 229 6.86 3.90 11.00
C LEU A 229 6.81 2.73 10.02
N LEU A 230 7.53 2.87 8.90
CA LEU A 230 7.62 1.85 7.87
C LEU A 230 9.01 1.24 7.85
N GLY A 231 9.09 -0.08 7.74
CA GLY A 231 10.32 -0.82 7.48
C GLY A 231 10.19 -1.64 6.21
N ASP A 232 11.25 -1.68 5.42
CA ASP A 232 11.44 -2.70 4.40
C ASP A 232 12.93 -2.99 4.26
N ILE A 233 13.28 -4.19 3.80
CA ILE A 233 14.66 -4.54 3.46
C ILE A 233 15.08 -3.87 2.13
N ASP A 234 14.12 -3.51 1.29
CA ASP A 234 14.34 -2.83 0.01
C ASP A 234 13.29 -1.73 -0.23
N LEU A 235 13.74 -0.48 -0.32
CA LEU A 235 12.91 0.69 -0.58
C LEU A 235 12.84 1.08 -2.06
N ALA A 236 13.26 0.20 -2.98
CA ALA A 236 13.28 0.49 -4.42
C ALA A 236 11.91 0.90 -5.01
N TRP A 237 10.81 0.49 -4.38
CA TRP A 237 9.44 0.76 -4.82
C TRP A 237 8.71 1.80 -3.95
N LEU A 238 9.41 2.43 -3.00
CA LEU A 238 8.81 3.37 -2.07
C LEU A 238 8.13 4.53 -2.81
N ASP A 239 6.91 4.86 -2.39
CA ASP A 239 6.16 5.98 -2.95
C ASP A 239 6.94 7.30 -2.80
N PRO A 240 7.11 8.10 -3.87
CA PRO A 240 7.89 9.33 -3.84
C PRO A 240 7.42 10.33 -2.77
N SER A 241 6.14 10.33 -2.39
CA SER A 241 5.62 11.20 -1.33
C SER A 241 6.24 10.91 0.05
N LEU A 242 6.86 9.75 0.24
CA LEU A 242 7.53 9.34 1.47
C LEU A 242 9.04 9.62 1.45
N ALA A 243 9.61 10.08 0.34
CA ALA A 243 11.06 10.27 0.20
C ALA A 243 11.65 11.24 1.24
N GLY A 244 10.91 12.28 1.64
CA GLY A 244 11.35 13.26 2.64
C GLY A 244 11.50 12.71 4.07
N VAL A 245 10.98 11.51 4.34
CA VAL A 245 11.10 10.82 5.64
C VAL A 245 11.81 9.47 5.53
N ALA A 246 12.36 9.17 4.36
CA ALA A 246 13.16 7.97 4.10
C ALA A 246 14.66 8.27 4.26
N PRO A 247 15.51 7.24 4.42
CA PRO A 247 16.94 7.45 4.49
C PRO A 247 17.47 8.07 3.18
N PRO A 248 18.40 9.03 3.26
CA PRO A 248 18.96 9.69 2.08
C PRO A 248 19.65 8.67 1.16
N GLY A 249 19.45 8.81 -0.15
CA GLY A 249 20.07 7.95 -1.16
C GLY A 249 19.44 6.56 -1.35
N VAL A 250 18.38 6.23 -0.61
CA VAL A 250 17.72 4.91 -0.68
C VAL A 250 16.37 4.95 -1.39
N ALA A 251 15.57 6.00 -1.14
CA ALA A 251 14.42 6.24 -1.99
C ALA A 251 14.94 6.57 -3.40
N ARG A 252 14.40 5.92 -4.43
CA ARG A 252 14.53 6.47 -5.79
C ARG A 252 13.86 7.83 -5.75
N THR A 253 14.64 8.88 -5.48
CA THR A 253 14.18 10.24 -5.65
C THR A 253 13.87 10.35 -7.12
N PHE A 254 12.59 10.34 -7.45
CA PHE A 254 12.15 10.82 -8.73
C PHE A 254 12.39 12.33 -8.73
N ARG A 255 13.64 12.73 -8.97
CA ARG A 255 13.98 14.11 -9.29
C ARG A 255 13.55 14.30 -10.74
N SER A 256 12.32 14.75 -10.93
CA SER A 256 12.05 15.54 -12.13
C SER A 256 12.96 16.76 -12.05
N GLU A 257 13.77 17.02 -13.07
CA GLU A 257 14.51 18.28 -13.20
C GLU A 257 13.54 19.46 -13.46
N VAL A 258 12.25 19.16 -13.69
CA VAL A 258 11.18 20.09 -14.01
C VAL A 258 10.21 20.20 -12.84
N ASP A 259 9.85 21.44 -12.48
CA ASP A 259 8.84 21.69 -11.45
C ASP A 259 7.47 21.13 -11.88
N PRO A 260 6.76 20.41 -11.00
CA PRO A 260 5.49 19.79 -11.32
C PRO A 260 4.37 20.83 -11.50
N SER A 261 3.61 20.69 -12.58
CA SER A 261 2.44 21.52 -12.87
C SER A 261 1.24 20.68 -13.27
N GLU A 262 0.05 21.16 -12.91
CA GLU A 262 -1.21 20.52 -13.28
C GLU A 262 -1.41 20.61 -14.81
N PRO A 263 -1.97 19.56 -15.45
CA PRO A 263 -2.34 19.64 -16.87
C PRO A 263 -3.47 20.66 -17.07
N PRO A 264 -3.58 21.25 -18.27
CA PRO A 264 -4.69 22.14 -18.61
C PRO A 264 -6.03 21.38 -18.69
N ASP A 265 -7.12 22.13 -18.78
CA ASP A 265 -8.44 21.55 -19.02
C ASP A 265 -8.50 20.89 -20.41
N LEU A 266 -8.98 19.64 -20.45
CA LEU A 266 -8.91 18.79 -21.63
C LEU A 266 -9.81 19.29 -22.77
N GLU A 267 -10.90 20.00 -22.42
CA GLU A 267 -11.88 20.57 -23.34
C GLU A 267 -11.32 21.66 -24.25
N VAL A 268 -10.23 22.32 -23.85
CA VAL A 268 -9.68 23.50 -24.55
C VAL A 268 -8.28 23.27 -25.15
N LEU A 269 -7.82 22.00 -25.19
CA LEU A 269 -6.47 21.65 -25.65
C LEU A 269 -6.18 22.08 -27.10
N ALA A 270 -7.18 22.04 -27.99
CA ALA A 270 -7.00 22.39 -29.40
C ALA A 270 -6.64 23.88 -29.61
N GLU A 271 -7.04 24.75 -28.69
CA GLU A 271 -6.82 26.20 -28.73
C GLU A 271 -5.65 26.64 -27.81
N ALA A 272 -5.00 25.68 -27.15
CA ALA A 272 -3.93 25.97 -26.22
C ALA A 272 -2.65 26.49 -26.91
N PRO A 273 -1.75 27.19 -26.17
CA PRO A 273 -0.46 27.62 -26.69
C PRO A 273 0.34 26.46 -27.33
N PRO A 274 1.24 26.73 -28.30
CA PRO A 274 2.02 25.69 -28.99
C PRO A 274 2.69 24.68 -28.05
N GLU A 275 3.35 25.15 -26.99
CA GLU A 275 4.03 24.30 -26.01
C GLU A 275 3.09 23.30 -25.31
N VAL A 276 1.84 23.71 -25.05
CA VAL A 276 0.81 22.86 -24.46
C VAL A 276 0.31 21.83 -25.47
N ARG A 277 0.16 22.23 -26.73
CA ARG A 277 -0.25 21.33 -27.81
C ARG A 277 0.83 20.28 -28.09
N ASP A 278 2.09 20.67 -28.13
CA ASP A 278 3.22 19.75 -28.33
C ASP A 278 3.28 18.69 -27.22
N ALA A 279 3.07 19.10 -25.97
CA ALA A 279 2.98 18.18 -24.84
C ALA A 279 1.74 17.28 -24.89
N ALA A 280 0.60 17.79 -25.35
CA ALA A 280 -0.63 17.02 -25.53
C ALA A 280 -0.52 16.01 -26.71
N GLU A 281 0.17 16.38 -27.79
CA GLU A 281 0.51 15.46 -28.89
C GLU A 281 1.46 14.36 -28.41
N ALA A 282 2.49 14.71 -27.64
CA ALA A 282 3.39 13.73 -27.02
C ALA A 282 2.68 12.82 -25.99
N ALA A 283 1.61 13.31 -25.35
CA ALA A 283 0.74 12.52 -24.49
C ALA A 283 -0.25 11.63 -25.27
N GLY A 284 -0.34 11.80 -26.61
CA GLY A 284 -1.27 11.09 -27.47
C GLY A 284 -2.72 11.62 -27.38
N TRP A 285 -2.94 12.83 -26.88
CA TRP A 285 -4.27 13.45 -26.79
C TRP A 285 -4.64 14.24 -28.04
N LEU A 286 -3.62 14.72 -28.76
CA LEU A 286 -3.78 15.40 -30.03
C LEU A 286 -2.96 14.68 -31.11
N ASP A 287 -3.42 14.76 -32.34
CA ASP A 287 -2.67 14.40 -33.55
C ASP A 287 -2.86 15.52 -34.58
N ALA A 288 -1.78 16.20 -34.95
CA ALA A 288 -1.78 17.40 -35.79
C ALA A 288 -2.82 18.46 -35.31
N GLY A 289 -2.87 18.69 -34.00
CA GLY A 289 -3.82 19.62 -33.36
C GLY A 289 -5.28 19.15 -33.29
N ALA A 290 -5.61 17.94 -33.76
CA ALA A 290 -6.95 17.38 -33.66
C ALA A 290 -7.09 16.38 -32.48
N PRO A 291 -8.24 16.34 -31.79
CA PRO A 291 -8.49 15.35 -30.73
C PRO A 291 -8.32 13.90 -31.20
N THR A 292 -7.62 13.10 -30.41
CA THR A 292 -7.48 11.66 -30.63
C THR A 292 -8.63 10.87 -29.97
N PRO A 293 -8.85 9.60 -30.35
CA PRO A 293 -9.76 8.71 -29.62
C PRO A 293 -9.45 8.64 -28.12
N GLU A 294 -8.17 8.68 -27.74
CA GLU A 294 -7.70 8.65 -26.36
C GLU A 294 -8.19 9.88 -25.57
N LEU A 295 -8.09 11.08 -26.16
CA LEU A 295 -8.65 12.30 -25.55
C LEU A 295 -10.17 12.20 -25.42
N HIS A 296 -10.86 11.67 -26.43
CA HIS A 296 -12.30 11.45 -26.35
C HIS A 296 -12.70 10.45 -25.25
N GLU A 297 -11.93 9.39 -25.02
CA GLU A 297 -12.17 8.49 -23.88
C GLU A 297 -12.02 9.22 -22.54
N LEU A 298 -10.99 10.06 -22.39
CA LEU A 298 -10.79 10.85 -21.17
C LEU A 298 -11.94 11.84 -20.92
N LEU A 299 -12.43 12.51 -21.98
CA LEU A 299 -13.52 13.49 -21.89
C LEU A 299 -14.88 12.86 -21.54
N ARG A 300 -15.11 11.58 -21.88
CA ARG A 300 -16.35 10.84 -21.53
C ARG A 300 -16.44 10.49 -20.05
N ILE A 301 -15.34 10.53 -19.31
CA ILE A 301 -15.31 10.28 -17.88
C ILE A 301 -16.01 11.43 -17.16
N ARG A 302 -16.80 11.12 -16.12
CA ARG A 302 -17.48 12.15 -15.32
C ARG A 302 -16.46 13.18 -14.82
N PRO A 303 -16.76 14.49 -14.80
CA PRO A 303 -15.79 15.52 -14.41
C PRO A 303 -15.08 15.23 -13.08
N VAL A 304 -15.83 14.78 -12.07
CA VAL A 304 -15.31 14.40 -10.73
C VAL A 304 -14.30 13.24 -10.77
N GLU A 305 -14.36 12.37 -11.78
CA GLU A 305 -13.50 11.18 -11.90
C GLU A 305 -12.38 11.35 -12.94
N ARG A 306 -12.47 12.39 -13.76
CA ARG A 306 -11.57 12.65 -14.88
C ARG A 306 -10.14 12.87 -14.42
N GLU A 307 -9.95 13.63 -13.34
CA GLU A 307 -8.64 13.90 -12.73
C GLU A 307 -7.90 12.60 -12.37
N ALA A 308 -8.59 11.63 -11.78
CA ALA A 308 -8.01 10.34 -11.45
C ALA A 308 -7.62 9.53 -12.71
N ALA A 309 -8.36 9.67 -13.81
CA ALA A 309 -8.04 9.05 -15.09
C ALA A 309 -6.85 9.69 -15.78
N LEU A 310 -6.81 11.02 -15.78
CA LEU A 310 -5.71 11.82 -16.28
C LEU A 310 -4.40 11.45 -15.58
N ARG A 311 -4.40 11.41 -14.24
CA ARG A 311 -3.25 10.96 -13.45
C ARG A 311 -2.78 9.57 -13.83
N ARG A 312 -3.68 8.63 -14.15
CA ARG A 312 -3.28 7.28 -14.59
C ARG A 312 -2.61 7.30 -15.95
N SER A 313 -3.13 8.08 -16.89
CA SER A 313 -2.53 8.21 -18.23
C SER A 313 -1.12 8.80 -18.18
N LEU A 314 -0.86 9.68 -17.20
CA LEU A 314 0.41 10.37 -17.01
C LEU A 314 1.33 9.72 -15.95
N ARG A 315 0.95 8.58 -15.35
CA ARG A 315 1.72 7.98 -14.23
C ARG A 315 3.04 7.33 -14.66
N ALA A 316 3.38 7.36 -15.94
CA ALA A 316 4.66 6.87 -16.42
C ALA A 316 5.80 7.81 -15.98
N PRO A 317 6.99 7.27 -15.63
CA PRO A 317 8.15 8.11 -15.37
C PRO A 317 8.49 8.93 -16.62
N PRO A 318 8.86 10.22 -16.49
CA PRO A 318 9.25 11.02 -17.62
C PRO A 318 10.48 10.48 -18.35
N SER A 319 10.43 10.60 -19.68
CA SER A 319 11.56 10.31 -20.56
C SER A 319 12.38 11.58 -20.80
N PRO A 320 13.72 11.54 -20.81
CA PRO A 320 14.54 12.71 -21.14
C PRO A 320 14.27 13.28 -22.55
N GLU A 321 13.72 12.45 -23.45
CA GLU A 321 13.47 12.79 -24.85
C GLU A 321 12.08 13.43 -25.10
N GLU A 322 11.22 13.49 -24.08
CA GLU A 322 9.85 14.03 -24.23
C GLU A 322 9.76 15.52 -23.85
N PRO A 323 8.72 16.27 -24.30
CA PRO A 323 8.59 17.69 -24.00
C PRO A 323 8.62 18.02 -22.51
N GLN A 324 9.30 19.10 -22.13
CA GLN A 324 9.49 19.50 -20.73
C GLN A 324 8.15 19.64 -19.97
N LEU A 325 7.12 20.17 -20.63
CA LEU A 325 5.79 20.32 -20.05
C LEU A 325 5.08 18.98 -19.81
N LEU A 326 5.28 17.99 -20.68
CA LEU A 326 4.79 16.63 -20.45
C LEU A 326 5.51 15.99 -19.25
N GLN A 327 6.82 16.21 -19.12
CA GLN A 327 7.58 15.74 -17.96
C GLN A 327 7.03 16.35 -16.66
N SER A 328 6.71 17.64 -16.68
CA SER A 328 6.06 18.36 -15.58
C SER A 328 4.69 17.75 -15.21
N TRP A 329 3.83 17.47 -16.18
CA TRP A 329 2.51 16.85 -15.95
C TRP A 329 2.63 15.44 -15.38
N ARG A 330 3.62 14.66 -15.82
CA ARG A 330 3.92 13.33 -15.26
C ARG A 330 4.45 13.44 -13.83
N ALA A 331 5.31 14.40 -13.55
CA ALA A 331 5.78 14.69 -12.20
C ALA A 331 4.62 15.06 -11.25
N TRP A 332 3.70 15.93 -11.71
CA TRP A 332 2.45 16.23 -10.99
C TRP A 332 1.60 14.97 -10.71
N ALA A 333 1.45 14.09 -11.71
CA ALA A 333 0.67 12.85 -11.57
C ALA A 333 1.30 11.85 -10.60
N LEU A 334 2.64 11.80 -10.55
CA LEU A 334 3.43 10.99 -9.61
C LEU A 334 3.30 11.52 -8.17
N LEU A 335 3.22 12.84 -7.97
CA LEU A 335 3.02 13.48 -6.66
C LEU A 335 1.56 13.45 -6.17
N GLY A 336 0.64 12.88 -6.96
CA GLY A 336 -0.79 12.84 -6.62
C GLY A 336 -1.46 14.21 -6.64
N GLY A 337 -0.91 15.15 -7.44
CA GLY A 337 -1.41 16.52 -7.61
C GLY A 337 -1.27 17.45 -6.42
N ARG A 338 -0.37 17.15 -5.48
CA ARG A 338 0.03 18.09 -4.43
C ARG A 338 1.16 18.96 -4.97
N ILE A 339 0.79 20.07 -5.62
CA ILE A 339 1.72 21.18 -5.85
C ILE A 339 1.66 22.01 -4.58
N SER A 340 2.79 22.18 -3.89
CA SER A 340 2.89 22.91 -2.63
C SER A 340 2.42 24.35 -2.72
#